data_AF-A0A3D0CFI3-F1
#
_entry.id   AF-A0A3D0CFI3-F1
#
_cell.length_a   1.000
_cell.length_b   1.000
_cell.length_c   1.000
_cell.angle_alpha   90.00
_cell.angle_beta   90.00
_cell.angle_gamma   90.00
#
_symmetry.space_group_name_H-M   'P 1'
#
loop_
_entity.id
_entity.type
_entity.pdbx_description
1 polymer ?
#
loop_
_entity_poly.entity_id
_entity_poly.type
_entity_poly.pdbx_seq_one_letter_code
_entity_poly.pdbx_strand_id
1 'polypeptide(L)'
;ETADYSAITTWGVFTPSEDSGPQLILIDMVKDRYEFPELRRVAKEQYDYWKPETVIVEAKASGLPLTYELRKLGIPVINFTPSRGNDKHTRINSVAPLFESGMIWAPDTKWAEEVIEECAAFPLGEHDDLVDSMTQAVMRFRQGGFIDHPDDYEDEPLPQQQRTYY
;
A
#
# COMPACT_ATOMS: atom_id res chain seq x y z
N GLU A 1 4.66 -20.24 -20.47
CA GLU A 1 4.49 -19.74 -19.09
C GLU A 1 4.36 -18.24 -19.20
N THR A 2 3.22 -17.66 -18.85
CA THR A 2 2.96 -16.22 -18.94
C THR A 2 3.30 -15.58 -17.60
N ALA A 3 4.01 -14.45 -17.58
CA ALA A 3 4.32 -13.73 -16.35
C ALA A 3 3.06 -13.41 -15.53
N ASP A 4 3.18 -13.43 -14.20
CA ASP A 4 2.12 -12.99 -13.28
C ASP A 4 1.85 -11.49 -13.47
N TYR A 5 0.66 -11.03 -13.08
CA TYR A 5 0.35 -9.60 -13.15
C TYR A 5 1.24 -8.82 -12.19
N SER A 6 1.64 -7.64 -12.62
CA SER A 6 2.26 -6.62 -11.77
C SER A 6 1.23 -5.53 -11.52
N ALA A 7 0.91 -5.29 -10.26
CA ALA A 7 0.00 -4.24 -9.81
C ALA A 7 0.77 -3.12 -9.11
N ILE A 8 0.58 -1.88 -9.59
CA ILE A 8 1.12 -0.66 -8.98
C ILE A 8 -0.07 0.25 -8.70
N THR A 9 -0.33 0.54 -7.43
CA THR A 9 -1.34 1.53 -7.03
C THR A 9 -0.67 2.72 -6.35
N THR A 10 -1.13 3.92 -6.65
CA THR A 10 -0.65 5.16 -6.04
C THR A 10 -1.72 5.71 -5.11
N TRP A 11 -1.33 6.09 -3.90
CA TRP A 11 -2.22 6.57 -2.86
C TRP A 11 -1.73 7.89 -2.31
N GLY A 12 -2.67 8.77 -1.94
CA GLY A 12 -2.38 10.03 -1.28
C GLY A 12 -3.16 10.18 0.02
N VAL A 13 -2.66 11.08 0.87
CA VAL A 13 -3.34 11.53 2.08
C VAL A 13 -3.90 12.92 1.81
N PHE A 14 -5.14 13.16 2.19
CA PHE A 14 -5.76 14.47 2.11
C PHE A 14 -6.74 14.68 3.25
N THR A 15 -7.19 15.93 3.42
CA THR A 15 -8.13 16.33 4.46
C THR A 15 -9.37 16.92 3.77
N PRO A 16 -10.49 16.18 3.68
CA PRO A 16 -11.68 16.65 2.95
C PRO A 16 -12.29 17.95 3.47
N SER A 17 -12.23 18.17 4.78
CA SER A 17 -12.71 19.38 5.47
C SER A 17 -11.86 19.69 6.70
N GLU A 18 -11.91 20.92 7.20
CA GLU A 18 -11.16 21.34 8.40
C GLU A 18 -11.51 20.51 9.65
N ASP A 19 -12.74 19.99 9.73
CA ASP A 19 -13.22 19.15 10.84
C ASP A 19 -12.90 17.65 10.64
N SER A 20 -12.37 17.27 9.48
CA SER A 20 -12.02 15.88 9.18
C SER A 20 -10.55 15.59 9.49
N GLY A 21 -10.27 14.38 9.97
CA GLY A 21 -8.90 13.86 10.04
C GLY A 21 -8.31 13.58 8.66
N PRO A 22 -7.03 13.18 8.58
CA PRO A 22 -6.41 12.72 7.33
C PRO A 22 -7.11 11.46 6.80
N GLN A 23 -7.36 11.42 5.50
CA GLN A 23 -8.03 10.32 4.79
C GLN A 23 -7.21 9.87 3.59
N LEU A 24 -7.41 8.65 3.12
CA LEU A 24 -6.72 8.11 1.94
C LEU A 24 -7.55 8.26 0.68
N ILE A 25 -6.87 8.51 -0.42
CA ILE A 25 -7.44 8.45 -1.75
C ILE A 25 -6.57 7.62 -2.67
N LEU A 26 -7.20 6.72 -3.43
CA LEU A 26 -6.58 6.04 -4.56
C LEU A 26 -6.41 7.04 -5.71
N ILE A 27 -5.18 7.24 -6.17
CA ILE A 27 -4.83 8.29 -7.14
C ILE A 27 -4.57 7.72 -8.53
N ASP A 28 -3.98 6.51 -8.60
CA ASP A 28 -3.64 5.86 -9.86
C ASP A 28 -3.58 4.35 -9.71
N MET A 29 -3.78 3.63 -10.82
CA MET A 29 -3.60 2.18 -10.92
C MET A 29 -2.97 1.81 -12.26
N VAL A 30 -1.91 1.02 -12.19
CA VAL A 30 -1.31 0.34 -13.34
C VAL A 30 -1.26 -1.15 -13.06
N LYS A 31 -1.88 -1.95 -13.94
CA LYS A 31 -1.88 -3.41 -13.87
C LYS A 31 -1.64 -4.00 -15.25
N ASP A 32 -0.55 -4.76 -15.40
CA ASP A 32 -0.27 -5.53 -16.62
C ASP A 32 0.75 -6.64 -16.34
N ARG A 33 1.03 -7.49 -17.32
CA ARG A 33 2.07 -8.52 -17.27
C ARG A 33 3.36 -7.96 -17.85
N TYR A 34 4.26 -7.56 -16.95
CA TYR A 34 5.54 -7.00 -17.34
C TYR A 34 6.68 -7.99 -17.18
N GLU A 35 7.53 -8.07 -18.20
CA GLU A 35 8.87 -8.61 -18.04
C GLU A 35 9.70 -7.65 -17.18
N PHE A 36 10.69 -8.18 -16.45
CA PHE A 36 11.42 -7.39 -15.44
C PHE A 36 11.99 -6.04 -15.95
N PRO A 37 12.62 -5.95 -17.15
CA PRO A 37 13.09 -4.66 -17.67
C PRO A 37 11.98 -3.63 -17.86
N GLU A 38 10.79 -4.07 -18.27
CA GLU A 38 9.63 -3.22 -18.45
C GLU A 38 9.03 -2.80 -17.12
N LEU A 39 8.88 -3.74 -16.17
CA LEU A 39 8.41 -3.45 -14.82
C LEU A 39 9.25 -2.34 -14.16
N ARG A 40 10.58 -2.43 -14.28
CA ARG A 40 11.48 -1.39 -13.78
C ARG A 40 11.22 -0.02 -14.43
N ARG A 41 11.01 0.01 -15.75
CA ARG A 41 10.73 1.25 -16.50
C ARG A 41 9.41 1.86 -16.02
N VAL A 42 8.35 1.06 -15.96
CA VAL A 42 7.01 1.49 -15.54
C VAL A 42 7.02 2.00 -14.10
N ALA A 43 7.66 1.27 -13.17
CA ALA A 43 7.77 1.70 -11.77
C ALA A 43 8.52 3.04 -11.63
N LYS A 44 9.56 3.26 -12.45
CA LYS A 44 10.28 4.54 -12.46
C LYS A 44 9.42 5.68 -13.04
N GLU A 45 8.71 5.44 -14.13
CA GLU A 45 7.83 6.43 -14.75
C GLU A 45 6.72 6.87 -13.79
N GLN A 46 6.12 5.90 -13.09
CA GLN A 46 5.13 6.14 -12.03
C GLN A 46 5.71 6.98 -10.89
N TYR A 47 6.91 6.65 -10.41
CA TYR A 47 7.60 7.44 -9.39
C TYR A 47 7.91 8.87 -9.85
N ASP A 48 8.43 9.04 -11.07
CA ASP A 48 8.83 10.36 -11.58
C ASP A 48 7.63 11.29 -11.79
N TYR A 49 6.48 10.72 -12.18
CA TYR A 49 5.24 11.45 -12.40
C TYR A 49 4.59 11.87 -11.09
N TRP A 50 4.33 10.91 -10.19
CA TRP A 50 3.61 11.17 -8.93
C TRP A 50 4.49 11.74 -7.82
N LYS A 51 5.80 11.44 -7.84
CA LYS A 51 6.78 11.81 -6.82
C LYS A 51 6.34 11.46 -5.39
N PRO A 52 5.91 10.21 -5.12
CA PRO A 52 5.47 9.82 -3.79
C PRO A 52 6.62 9.88 -2.77
N GLU A 53 6.30 10.12 -1.51
CA GLU A 53 7.27 10.15 -0.41
C GLU A 53 7.93 8.79 -0.17
N THR A 54 7.25 7.70 -0.53
CA THR A 54 7.70 6.33 -0.33
C THR A 54 7.12 5.42 -1.40
N VAL A 55 7.93 4.46 -1.84
CA VAL A 55 7.49 3.35 -2.71
C VAL A 55 7.53 2.06 -1.90
N ILE A 56 6.44 1.31 -1.88
CA ILE A 56 6.35 0.01 -1.21
C ILE A 56 6.47 -1.08 -2.26
N VAL A 57 7.34 -2.06 -2.04
CA VAL A 57 7.52 -3.21 -2.94
C VAL A 57 7.49 -4.49 -2.13
N GLU A 58 6.66 -5.45 -2.54
CA GLU A 58 6.67 -6.78 -1.93
C GLU A 58 8.03 -7.47 -2.16
N ALA A 59 8.65 -7.95 -1.09
CA ALA A 59 9.96 -8.57 -1.12
C ALA A 59 9.93 -10.04 -1.58
N LYS A 60 9.29 -10.30 -2.73
CA LYS A 60 9.11 -11.64 -3.32
C LYS A 60 9.36 -11.58 -4.83
N ALA A 61 9.84 -12.68 -5.41
CA ALA A 61 10.06 -12.84 -6.85
C ALA A 61 10.76 -11.63 -7.50
N SER A 62 10.11 -10.95 -8.43
CA SER A 62 10.61 -9.77 -9.16
C SER A 62 10.74 -8.51 -8.29
N GLY A 63 10.12 -8.46 -7.11
CA GLY A 63 10.16 -7.30 -6.22
C GLY A 63 11.52 -7.06 -5.56
N LEU A 64 12.25 -8.13 -5.19
CA LEU A 64 13.61 -7.99 -4.63
C LEU A 64 14.60 -7.30 -5.58
N PRO A 65 14.77 -7.77 -6.84
CA PRO A 65 15.63 -7.08 -7.80
C PRO A 65 15.08 -5.69 -8.18
N LEU A 66 13.76 -5.49 -8.20
CA LEU A 66 13.16 -4.18 -8.47
C LEU A 66 13.56 -3.17 -7.39
N THR A 67 13.43 -3.52 -6.10
CA THR A 67 13.86 -2.67 -4.99
C THR A 67 15.32 -2.24 -5.12
N TYR A 68 16.21 -3.18 -5.47
CA TYR A 68 17.63 -2.87 -5.61
C TYR A 68 17.90 -1.86 -6.73
N GLU A 69 17.26 -2.04 -7.90
CA GLU A 69 17.42 -1.12 -9.03
C GLU A 69 16.79 0.25 -8.77
N LEU A 70 15.63 0.32 -8.11
CA LEU A 70 15.01 1.59 -7.74
C LEU A 70 15.84 2.35 -6.69
N ARG A 71 16.38 1.66 -5.68
CA ARG A 71 17.27 2.29 -4.67
C ARG A 71 18.55 2.86 -5.29
N LYS A 72 19.13 2.20 -6.29
CA LYS A 72 20.28 2.76 -7.04
C LYS A 72 19.96 4.08 -7.74
N LEU A 73 18.70 4.28 -8.11
CA LEU A 73 18.21 5.52 -8.71
C LEU A 73 17.86 6.60 -7.67
N GLY A 74 18.07 6.33 -6.37
CA GLY A 74 17.75 7.24 -5.29
C GLY A 74 16.29 7.22 -4.85
N ILE A 75 15.50 6.25 -5.31
CA ILE A 75 14.07 6.14 -4.98
C ILE A 75 13.90 5.57 -3.55
N PRO A 76 13.08 6.19 -2.69
CA PRO A 76 12.86 5.75 -1.32
C PRO A 76 11.95 4.51 -1.27
N VAL A 77 12.54 3.33 -1.50
CA VAL A 77 11.82 2.05 -1.49
C VAL A 77 11.86 1.35 -0.14
N ILE A 78 10.68 1.00 0.38
CA ILE A 78 10.47 0.13 1.54
C ILE A 78 10.02 -1.25 1.06
N ASN A 79 10.64 -2.29 1.61
CA ASN A 79 10.22 -3.65 1.36
C ASN A 79 9.04 -4.01 2.25
N PHE A 80 8.02 -4.62 1.66
CA PHE A 80 6.94 -5.28 2.39
C PHE A 80 7.18 -6.79 2.42
N THR A 81 7.18 -7.38 3.62
CA THR A 81 7.25 -8.82 3.81
C THR A 81 6.10 -9.22 4.73
N PRO A 82 5.19 -10.11 4.30
CA PRO A 82 4.15 -10.62 5.18
C PRO A 82 4.74 -11.26 6.44
N SER A 83 4.26 -10.88 7.62
CA SER A 83 4.67 -11.49 8.89
C SER A 83 4.36 -12.99 8.88
N ARG A 84 5.31 -13.83 9.32
CA ARG A 84 5.09 -15.28 9.41
C ARG A 84 3.86 -15.57 10.27
N GLY A 85 2.85 -16.23 9.69
CA GLY A 85 1.59 -16.59 10.36
C GLY A 85 0.45 -15.58 10.20
N ASN A 86 0.68 -14.42 9.58
CA ASN A 86 -0.38 -13.47 9.24
C ASN A 86 -0.89 -13.77 7.81
N ASP A 87 -1.97 -14.54 7.71
CA ASP A 87 -2.55 -14.93 6.43
C ASP A 87 -3.20 -13.73 5.71
N LYS A 88 -3.53 -13.92 4.42
CA LYS A 88 -4.03 -12.84 3.56
C LYS A 88 -5.33 -12.23 4.10
N HIS A 89 -6.22 -13.08 4.61
CA HIS A 89 -7.49 -12.67 5.22
C HIS A 89 -7.27 -11.76 6.43
N THR A 90 -6.37 -12.14 7.33
CA THR A 90 -6.08 -11.37 8.54
C THR A 90 -5.56 -9.98 8.19
N ARG A 91 -4.72 -9.85 7.15
CA ARG A 91 -4.24 -8.53 6.70
C ARG A 91 -5.36 -7.65 6.13
N ILE A 92 -6.24 -8.21 5.31
CA ILE A 92 -7.37 -7.45 4.73
C ILE A 92 -8.36 -7.05 5.83
N ASN A 93 -8.66 -7.96 6.77
CA ASN A 93 -9.51 -7.65 7.92
C ASN A 93 -8.90 -6.54 8.80
N SER A 94 -7.57 -6.41 8.84
CA SER A 94 -6.92 -5.34 9.62
C SER A 94 -7.10 -3.94 9.03
N VAL A 95 -7.46 -3.83 7.74
CA VAL A 95 -7.72 -2.55 7.06
C VAL A 95 -9.21 -2.27 6.86
N ALA A 96 -10.08 -3.27 7.00
CA ALA A 96 -11.53 -3.13 6.86
C ALA A 96 -12.16 -1.99 7.68
N PRO A 97 -11.78 -1.73 8.95
CA PRO A 97 -12.35 -0.61 9.72
C PRO A 97 -12.17 0.77 9.06
N LEU A 98 -11.07 1.00 8.32
CA LEU A 98 -10.84 2.25 7.60
C LEU A 98 -11.81 2.43 6.42
N PHE A 99 -12.20 1.32 5.78
CA PHE A 99 -13.23 1.34 4.75
C PHE A 99 -14.61 1.57 5.35
N GLU A 100 -14.94 0.87 6.44
CA GLU A 100 -16.23 0.97 7.14
C GLU A 100 -16.49 2.37 7.71
N SER A 101 -15.43 3.07 8.14
CA SER A 101 -15.48 4.45 8.64
C SER A 101 -15.49 5.52 7.53
N GLY A 102 -15.43 5.13 6.25
CA GLY A 102 -15.48 6.06 5.13
C GLY A 102 -14.20 6.89 4.94
N MET A 103 -13.06 6.42 5.46
CA MET A 103 -11.77 7.12 5.36
C MET A 103 -11.00 6.82 4.07
N ILE A 104 -11.51 5.92 3.22
CA ILE A 104 -10.87 5.51 1.96
C ILE A 104 -11.71 6.01 0.78
N TRP A 105 -11.07 6.77 -0.11
CA TRP A 105 -11.69 7.37 -1.28
C TRP A 105 -11.13 6.78 -2.56
N ALA A 106 -11.95 6.77 -3.60
CA ALA A 106 -11.57 6.43 -4.96
C ALA A 106 -12.28 7.37 -5.94
N PRO A 107 -11.64 7.75 -7.06
CA PRO A 107 -12.28 8.56 -8.09
C PRO A 107 -13.27 7.72 -8.90
N ASP A 108 -14.30 8.37 -9.44
CA ASP A 108 -15.27 7.74 -10.36
C ASP A 108 -14.63 7.53 -11.74
N THR A 109 -13.84 6.47 -11.86
CA THR A 109 -13.08 6.11 -13.06
C THR A 109 -13.05 4.59 -13.21
N LYS A 110 -13.01 4.12 -14.47
CA LYS A 110 -13.02 2.69 -14.78
C LYS A 110 -11.86 1.92 -14.13
N TRP A 111 -10.66 2.51 -14.14
CA TRP A 111 -9.49 1.86 -13.55
C TRP A 111 -9.62 1.73 -12.02
N ALA A 112 -10.31 2.67 -11.35
CA ALA A 112 -10.55 2.58 -9.92
C ALA A 112 -11.64 1.55 -9.60
N GLU A 113 -12.65 1.44 -10.47
CA GLU A 113 -13.68 0.40 -10.39
C GLU A 113 -13.06 -0.99 -10.46
N GLU A 114 -12.05 -1.23 -11.30
CA GLU A 114 -11.30 -2.50 -11.33
C GLU A 114 -10.66 -2.86 -9.98
N VAL A 115 -10.11 -1.87 -9.26
CA VAL A 115 -9.55 -2.09 -7.91
C VAL A 115 -10.64 -2.48 -6.93
N ILE A 116 -11.78 -1.79 -7.00
CA ILE A 116 -12.94 -2.03 -6.13
C ILE A 116 -13.54 -3.42 -6.39
N GLU A 117 -13.72 -3.79 -7.65
CA GLU A 117 -14.25 -5.09 -8.06
C GLU A 117 -13.36 -6.24 -7.60
N GLU A 118 -12.04 -6.12 -7.76
CA GLU A 118 -11.11 -7.15 -7.28
C GLU A 118 -11.15 -7.29 -5.75
N CYS A 119 -11.24 -6.15 -5.03
CA CYS A 119 -11.41 -6.16 -3.58
C CYS A 119 -12.75 -6.79 -3.16
N ALA A 120 -13.84 -6.51 -3.88
CA ALA A 120 -15.17 -7.07 -3.59
C ALA A 120 -15.28 -8.56 -3.93
N ALA A 121 -14.51 -9.05 -4.91
CA ALA A 121 -14.46 -10.45 -5.29
C ALA A 121 -13.60 -11.30 -4.33
N PHE A 122 -12.75 -10.68 -3.51
CA PHE A 122 -11.92 -11.39 -2.54
C PHE A 122 -12.77 -12.15 -1.50
N PRO A 123 -12.44 -13.41 -1.14
CA PRO A 123 -11.26 -14.20 -1.53
C PRO A 123 -11.48 -15.12 -2.74
N LEU A 124 -12.61 -14.99 -3.44
CA LEU A 124 -13.05 -15.92 -4.47
C LEU A 124 -12.69 -15.46 -5.90
N GLY A 125 -12.12 -14.26 -6.04
CA GLY A 125 -11.65 -13.71 -7.31
C GLY A 125 -10.49 -14.51 -7.92
N GLU A 126 -10.32 -14.40 -9.24
CA GLU A 126 -9.24 -15.07 -9.98
C GLU A 126 -7.86 -14.44 -9.74
N HIS A 127 -7.85 -13.17 -9.33
CA HIS A 127 -6.66 -12.36 -9.10
C HIS A 127 -6.78 -11.63 -7.77
N ASP A 128 -5.64 -11.36 -7.15
CA ASP A 128 -5.57 -10.73 -5.84
C ASP A 128 -4.39 -9.74 -5.70
N ASP A 129 -3.79 -9.36 -6.84
CA ASP A 129 -2.64 -8.45 -6.93
C ASP A 129 -3.03 -7.00 -6.56
N LEU A 130 -4.20 -6.53 -6.99
CA LEU A 130 -4.71 -5.19 -6.62
C LEU A 130 -5.11 -5.16 -5.15
N VAL A 131 -5.67 -6.26 -4.64
CA VAL A 131 -6.03 -6.41 -3.23
C VAL A 131 -4.78 -6.35 -2.35
N ASP A 132 -3.71 -7.05 -2.74
CA ASP A 132 -2.43 -7.00 -2.04
C ASP A 132 -1.81 -5.60 -2.08
N SER A 133 -1.80 -4.96 -3.26
CA SER A 133 -1.27 -3.60 -3.44
C SER A 133 -1.99 -2.58 -2.54
N MET A 134 -3.33 -2.58 -2.56
CA MET A 134 -4.17 -1.75 -1.71
C MET A 134 -3.89 -2.01 -0.22
N THR A 135 -3.90 -3.29 0.19
CA THR A 135 -3.72 -3.66 1.60
C THR A 135 -2.36 -3.18 2.11
N GLN A 136 -1.30 -3.33 1.32
CA GLN A 136 0.04 -2.87 1.67
C GLN A 136 0.10 -1.35 1.87
N ALA A 137 -0.54 -0.58 0.98
CA ALA A 137 -0.61 0.88 1.10
C ALA A 137 -1.35 1.30 2.38
N VAL A 138 -2.56 0.78 2.59
CA VAL A 138 -3.40 1.15 3.74
C VAL A 138 -2.73 0.75 5.07
N MET A 139 -2.13 -0.45 5.15
CA MET A 139 -1.37 -0.87 6.33
C MET A 139 -0.20 0.07 6.63
N ARG A 140 0.49 0.55 5.58
CA ARG A 140 1.65 1.45 5.76
C ARG A 140 1.25 2.81 6.32
N PHE A 141 0.09 3.32 5.94
CA PHE A 141 -0.44 4.57 6.49
C PHE A 141 -0.81 4.41 7.97
N ARG A 142 -1.46 3.30 8.33
CA ARG A 142 -1.78 2.98 9.73
C ARG A 142 -0.54 2.82 10.60
N GLN A 143 0.45 2.05 10.15
CA GLN A 143 1.71 1.85 10.90
C GLN A 143 2.61 3.08 10.95
N GLY A 144 2.45 4.01 10.01
CA GLY A 144 3.24 5.23 9.94
C GLY A 144 2.76 6.35 10.85
N GLY A 145 1.61 6.18 11.54
CA GLY A 145 0.95 7.27 12.26
C GLY A 145 0.47 8.40 11.34
N PHE A 146 0.28 8.11 10.06
CA PHE A 146 -0.20 9.09 9.09
C PHE A 146 -1.72 9.18 9.09
N ILE A 147 -2.39 8.14 9.59
CA ILE A 147 -3.85 8.03 9.74
C ILE A 147 -4.14 7.23 11.00
N ASP A 148 -4.91 7.85 11.88
CA ASP A 148 -5.45 7.24 13.08
C ASP A 148 -6.94 6.92 12.83
N HIS A 149 -7.40 5.73 13.24
CA HIS A 149 -8.82 5.42 13.22
C HIS A 149 -9.53 6.23 14.33
N PRO A 150 -10.76 6.72 14.14
CA PRO A 150 -11.49 7.50 15.16
C PRO A 150 -11.68 6.75 16.49
N ASP A 151 -11.73 5.41 16.44
CA ASP A 151 -11.82 4.53 17.60
C ASP A 151 -10.45 3.97 18.07
N ASP A 152 -9.33 4.36 17.46
CA ASP A 152 -8.02 3.99 18.00
C ASP A 152 -7.86 4.66 19.37
N TYR A 153 -7.59 3.86 20.41
CA TYR A 153 -7.35 4.35 21.76
C TYR A 153 -6.16 5.32 21.75
N GLU A 154 -6.28 6.46 22.44
CA GLU A 154 -5.12 7.31 22.72
C GLU A 154 -4.06 6.48 23.46
N ASP A 155 -2.94 6.19 22.81
CA ASP A 155 -1.86 5.42 23.42
C ASP A 155 -1.33 6.16 24.66
N GLU A 156 -1.43 5.51 25.84
CA GLU A 156 -0.75 6.03 27.04
C GLU A 156 0.77 6.08 26.78
N PRO A 157 1.45 7.19 27.10
CA PRO A 157 2.87 7.33 26.83
C PRO A 157 3.68 6.23 27.51
N LEU A 158 4.38 5.42 26.72
CA LEU A 158 5.22 4.33 27.22
C LEU A 158 6.30 4.88 28.18
N PRO A 159 6.51 4.24 29.34
CA PRO A 159 7.52 4.69 30.29
C PRO A 159 8.93 4.59 29.68
N GLN A 160 9.66 5.71 29.68
CA GLN A 160 11.04 5.76 29.19
C GLN A 160 11.93 4.80 29.99
N GLN A 161 12.38 3.73 29.35
CA GLN A 161 13.36 2.82 29.94
C GLN A 161 14.74 3.49 29.94
N GLN A 162 15.20 3.93 31.13
CA GLN A 162 16.58 4.36 31.34
C GLN A 162 17.53 3.20 31.04
N ARG A 163 18.33 3.32 29.98
CA ARG A 163 19.40 2.38 29.65
C ARG A 163 20.66 2.77 30.41
N THR A 164 20.99 1.99 31.44
CA THR A 164 22.31 2.05 32.10
C THR A 164 23.31 1.28 31.24
N TYR A 165 24.37 1.94 30.79
CA TYR A 165 25.51 1.30 30.13
C TYR A 165 26.53 0.88 31.21
N TYR A 166 26.99 -0.38 31.17
CA TYR A 166 28.09 -0.89 31.99
C TYR A 166 29.44 -0.67 31.30
#